data_AF-A0A2E6XM27-F1
#
_entry.id   AF-A0A2E6XM27-F1
#
_cell.length_a   1.000
_cell.length_b   1.000
_cell.length_c   1.000
_cell.angle_alpha   90.00
_cell.angle_beta   90.00
_cell.angle_gamma   90.00
#
_symmetry.space_group_name_H-M   'P 1'
#
loop_
_entity.id
_entity.type
_entity.pdbx_description
1 polymer ?
#
loop_
_entity_poly.entity_id
_entity_poly.type
_entity_poly.pdbx_seq_one_letter_code
_entity_poly.pdbx_strand_id
1 'polypeptide(L)'
;MDTNEARAHLNYLLTLGLRREEAFGPMAINFIKEKTFESGGLLPEEQFSLIMATVQALAEEPKRYNIKLDMLKRAAGLLEKTSFNDQQLARQIDQDIKKTEAELGIYNEAMRPNKSIAQEKQKLIVQCDAPEYFLDIAQKRATSYYQNKFGLSKESKNAQHFGGGARKFDPNNKDIQKEFPGACAPFMNSRTNAFHLMMPFDLKISKTPEDPLDAGMRAYYSKMGYSFPLGFEMGKICSYQDGEILDIELDDPNLLFLSVSKIKEKEFRAPNYPGTPEVPFEYAYPRAVLERTGTLGPYVQLVSNFKVWFDSSKVSVLIQGAPDLYEYGLQGGSGMMVRSHASDKVPAYAENTAQPWQEGLSFNFVNIHLTLGPNTESALIPYNTPLFTVYPVHPTQNFKWASINDL
;
A
#
# COMPACT_ATOMS: atom_id res chain seq x y z
N MET A 1 41.34 11.68 -14.35
CA MET A 1 41.24 12.15 -12.97
C MET A 1 42.60 11.96 -12.33
N ASP A 2 43.23 13.05 -11.87
CA ASP A 2 44.43 12.94 -11.02
C ASP A 2 44.03 12.64 -9.56
N THR A 3 44.99 12.38 -8.69
CA THR A 3 44.71 11.99 -7.29
C THR A 3 44.00 13.09 -6.48
N ASN A 4 44.27 14.37 -6.78
CA ASN A 4 43.63 15.47 -6.08
C ASN A 4 42.16 15.59 -6.51
N GLU A 5 41.90 15.41 -7.81
CA GLU A 5 40.56 15.42 -8.38
C GLU A 5 39.72 14.22 -7.88
N ALA A 6 40.33 13.04 -7.76
CA ALA A 6 39.67 11.86 -7.19
C ALA A 6 39.29 12.04 -5.72
N ARG A 7 40.18 12.63 -4.90
CA ARG A 7 39.87 12.95 -3.49
C ARG A 7 38.85 14.06 -3.34
N ALA A 8 38.89 15.09 -4.20
CA ALA A 8 37.87 16.13 -4.21
C ALA A 8 36.48 15.54 -4.52
N HIS A 9 36.40 14.61 -5.48
CA HIS A 9 35.18 13.91 -5.81
C HIS A 9 34.69 13.02 -4.65
N LEU A 10 35.58 12.25 -4.03
CA LEU A 10 35.28 11.48 -2.82
C LEU A 10 34.68 12.35 -1.71
N ASN A 11 35.34 13.46 -1.38
CA ASN A 11 34.90 14.37 -0.31
C ASN A 11 33.53 14.99 -0.61
N TYR A 12 33.29 15.35 -1.87
CA TYR A 12 31.98 15.81 -2.31
C TYR A 12 30.91 14.74 -2.08
N LEU A 13 31.14 13.50 -2.49
CA LEU A 13 30.21 12.39 -2.31
C LEU A 13 29.95 12.08 -0.84
N LEU A 14 31.00 12.02 -0.01
CA LEU A 14 30.84 11.80 1.43
C LEU A 14 30.05 12.94 2.09
N THR A 15 30.19 14.18 1.62
CA THR A 15 29.38 15.31 2.10
C THR A 15 27.88 15.10 1.77
N LEU A 16 27.56 14.66 0.55
CA LEU A 16 26.18 14.32 0.18
C LEU A 16 25.64 13.17 1.04
N GLY A 17 26.46 12.13 1.26
CA GLY A 17 26.09 10.98 2.08
C GLY A 17 25.81 11.36 3.54
N LEU A 18 26.64 12.21 4.14
CA LEU A 18 26.43 12.72 5.50
C LEU A 18 25.12 13.53 5.63
N ARG A 19 24.75 14.27 4.58
CA ARG A 19 23.50 15.02 4.50
C ARG A 19 22.30 14.16 4.11
N ARG A 20 22.51 12.88 3.78
CA ARG A 20 21.49 11.95 3.27
C ARG A 20 20.75 12.50 2.04
N GLU A 21 21.48 13.18 1.17
CA GLU A 21 20.89 13.70 -0.08
C GLU A 21 20.58 12.54 -1.03
N GLU A 22 19.39 12.54 -1.66
CA GLU A 22 18.93 11.46 -2.56
C GLU A 22 19.92 11.21 -3.72
N ALA A 23 20.65 12.25 -4.13
CA ALA A 23 21.65 12.20 -5.19
C ALA A 23 22.89 11.34 -4.85
N PHE A 24 23.18 11.09 -3.57
CA PHE A 24 24.41 10.43 -3.14
C PHE A 24 24.57 9.02 -3.73
N GLY A 25 23.57 8.14 -3.55
CA GLY A 25 23.66 6.74 -3.97
C GLY A 25 23.97 6.57 -5.47
N PRO A 26 23.17 7.15 -6.37
CA PRO A 26 23.42 7.10 -7.81
C PRO A 26 24.79 7.67 -8.22
N MET A 27 25.24 8.77 -7.59
CA MET A 27 26.54 9.38 -7.89
C MET A 27 27.71 8.53 -7.42
N ALA A 28 27.65 8.01 -6.20
CA ALA A 28 28.71 7.19 -5.63
C ALA A 28 28.89 5.88 -6.42
N ILE A 29 27.80 5.25 -6.86
CA ILE A 29 27.85 4.05 -7.74
C ILE A 29 28.58 4.34 -9.04
N ASN A 30 28.32 5.50 -9.67
CA ASN A 30 29.00 5.86 -10.91
C ASN A 30 30.51 6.02 -10.68
N PHE A 31 30.91 6.77 -9.65
CA PHE A 31 32.32 6.97 -9.34
C PHE A 31 33.03 5.66 -8.99
N ILE A 32 32.43 4.80 -8.16
CA ILE A 32 32.96 3.48 -7.75
C ILE A 32 33.21 2.53 -8.94
N LYS A 33 32.48 2.71 -10.05
CA LYS A 33 32.62 1.93 -11.29
C LYS A 33 33.69 2.47 -12.25
N GLU A 34 34.17 3.70 -12.03
CA GLU A 34 35.24 4.24 -12.85
C GLU A 34 36.55 3.50 -12.59
N LYS A 35 37.33 3.24 -13.64
CA LYS A 35 38.67 2.63 -13.49
C LYS A 35 39.57 3.44 -12.55
N THR A 36 39.37 4.75 -12.51
CA THR A 36 40.09 5.72 -11.68
C THR A 36 39.77 5.60 -10.19
N PHE A 37 38.71 4.90 -9.78
CA PHE A 37 38.42 4.73 -8.35
C PHE A 37 39.50 3.92 -7.63
N GLU A 38 39.93 2.80 -8.23
CA GLU A 38 40.97 1.94 -7.66
C GLU A 38 42.38 2.42 -8.04
N SER A 39 42.54 2.99 -9.24
CA SER A 39 43.85 3.42 -9.77
C SER A 39 44.19 4.89 -9.53
N GLY A 40 43.27 5.69 -9.00
CA GLY A 40 43.40 7.14 -8.83
C GLY A 40 44.22 7.59 -7.62
N GLY A 41 44.78 6.66 -6.83
CA GLY A 41 45.59 6.97 -5.65
C GLY A 41 44.78 7.23 -4.37
N LEU A 42 43.51 6.79 -4.34
CA LEU A 42 42.72 6.75 -3.11
C LEU A 42 43.25 5.65 -2.18
N LEU A 43 43.28 5.96 -0.88
CA LEU A 43 43.66 5.01 0.16
C LEU A 43 42.62 3.88 0.27
N PRO A 44 43.00 2.67 0.71
CA PRO A 44 42.06 1.59 0.98
C PRO A 44 40.90 2.01 1.90
N GLU A 45 41.18 2.82 2.91
CA GLU A 45 40.20 3.38 3.86
C GLU A 45 39.20 4.32 3.18
N GLU A 46 39.69 5.16 2.27
CA GLU A 46 38.88 6.10 1.48
C GLU A 46 37.92 5.34 0.57
N GLN A 47 38.42 4.30 -0.11
CA GLN A 47 37.62 3.44 -0.97
C GLN A 47 36.59 2.63 -0.16
N PHE A 48 37.02 2.03 0.95
CA PHE A 48 36.17 1.25 1.84
C PHE A 48 35.02 2.10 2.40
N SER A 49 35.33 3.31 2.87
CA SER A 49 34.34 4.21 3.48
C SER A 49 33.25 4.60 2.48
N LEU A 50 33.63 4.95 1.25
CA LEU A 50 32.65 5.29 0.22
C LEU A 50 31.79 4.09 -0.17
N ILE A 51 32.39 2.90 -0.32
CA ILE A 51 31.64 1.68 -0.65
C ILE A 51 30.62 1.37 0.45
N MET A 52 31.03 1.38 1.72
CA MET A 52 30.13 1.08 2.85
C MET A 52 29.02 2.12 2.97
N ALA A 53 29.32 3.41 2.81
CA ALA A 53 28.32 4.47 2.80
C ALA A 53 27.32 4.27 1.63
N THR A 54 27.81 3.87 0.46
CA THR A 54 26.96 3.60 -0.71
C THR A 54 26.04 2.40 -0.46
N VAL A 55 26.55 1.32 0.14
CA VAL A 55 25.75 0.15 0.53
C VAL A 55 24.60 0.53 1.47
N GLN A 56 24.85 1.43 2.42
CA GLN A 56 23.83 1.92 3.36
C GLN A 56 22.79 2.84 2.69
N ALA A 57 23.19 3.55 1.64
CA ALA A 57 22.30 4.44 0.89
C ALA A 57 21.45 3.72 -0.16
N LEU A 58 21.82 2.50 -0.56
CA LEU A 58 21.01 1.70 -1.49
C LEU A 58 19.66 1.38 -0.86
N ALA A 59 18.57 1.72 -1.56
CA ALA A 59 17.24 1.24 -1.20
C ALA A 59 17.21 -0.30 -1.11
N GLU A 60 16.47 -0.83 -0.14
CA GLU A 60 16.24 -2.28 0.03
C GLU A 60 15.31 -2.83 -1.06
N GLU A 61 15.79 -2.82 -2.30
CA GLU A 61 15.07 -3.29 -3.47
C GLU A 61 15.83 -4.41 -4.17
N PRO A 62 15.13 -5.48 -4.60
CA PRO A 62 15.83 -6.62 -5.21
C PRO A 62 16.62 -6.33 -6.49
N LYS A 63 16.20 -5.33 -7.28
CA LYS A 63 16.95 -4.87 -8.46
C LYS A 63 18.34 -4.30 -8.10
N ARG A 64 18.56 -3.92 -6.83
CA ARG A 64 19.83 -3.39 -6.31
C ARG A 64 20.69 -4.45 -5.63
N TYR A 65 20.15 -5.63 -5.31
CA TYR A 65 20.89 -6.66 -4.58
C TYR A 65 22.15 -7.14 -5.29
N ASN A 66 22.16 -7.23 -6.62
CA ASN A 66 23.39 -7.56 -7.35
C ASN A 66 24.50 -6.51 -7.14
N ILE A 67 24.15 -5.22 -7.12
CA ILE A 67 25.10 -4.12 -6.90
C ILE A 67 25.53 -4.09 -5.43
N LYS A 68 24.58 -4.26 -4.50
CA LYS A 68 24.85 -4.35 -3.06
C LYS A 68 25.81 -5.50 -2.77
N LEU A 69 25.59 -6.66 -3.38
CA LEU A 69 26.45 -7.84 -3.25
C LEU A 69 27.87 -7.59 -3.79
N ASP A 70 27.98 -7.01 -4.98
CA ASP A 70 29.28 -6.63 -5.57
C ASP A 70 30.05 -5.67 -4.65
N MET A 71 29.38 -4.64 -4.16
CA MET A 71 29.96 -3.67 -3.22
C MET A 71 30.38 -4.29 -1.90
N LEU A 72 29.55 -5.14 -1.29
CA LEU A 72 29.90 -5.85 -0.05
C LEU A 72 31.10 -6.78 -0.25
N LYS A 73 31.18 -7.50 -1.38
CA LYS A 73 32.32 -8.35 -1.72
C LYS A 73 33.60 -7.54 -1.94
N ARG A 74 33.51 -6.36 -2.57
CA ARG A 74 34.63 -5.42 -2.71
C ARG A 74 35.07 -4.85 -1.36
N ALA A 75 34.12 -4.46 -0.49
CA ALA A 75 34.42 -3.99 0.87
C ALA A 75 35.13 -5.06 1.70
N ALA A 76 34.68 -6.32 1.63
CA ALA A 76 35.34 -7.44 2.29
C ALA A 76 36.79 -7.62 1.81
N GLY A 77 37.04 -7.53 0.50
CA GLY A 77 38.39 -7.62 -0.07
C GLY A 77 39.31 -6.41 0.21
N LEU A 78 38.73 -5.26 0.57
CA LEU A 78 39.46 -4.07 0.99
C LEU A 78 39.75 -4.05 2.50
N LEU A 79 38.87 -4.65 3.32
CA LEU A 79 38.93 -4.56 4.78
C LEU A 79 40.30 -4.93 5.33
N GLU A 80 40.91 -6.02 4.84
CA GLU A 80 42.23 -6.49 5.28
C GLU A 80 43.37 -5.48 5.02
N LYS A 81 43.17 -4.55 4.09
CA LYS A 81 44.14 -3.51 3.69
C LYS A 81 43.90 -2.18 4.41
N THR A 82 42.88 -2.11 5.26
CA THR A 82 42.50 -0.88 5.96
C THR A 82 42.91 -0.95 7.44
N SER A 83 43.08 0.21 8.06
CA SER A 83 43.16 0.31 9.53
C SER A 83 41.87 -0.10 10.26
N PHE A 84 40.75 -0.28 9.54
CA PHE A 84 39.46 -0.71 10.09
C PHE A 84 39.34 -2.22 10.25
N ASN A 85 40.39 -2.98 9.90
CA ASN A 85 40.35 -4.44 9.94
C ASN A 85 40.09 -4.97 11.36
N ASP A 86 38.82 -5.26 11.62
CA ASP A 86 38.29 -5.73 12.89
C ASP A 86 37.42 -6.96 12.65
N GLN A 87 37.52 -7.94 13.55
CA GLN A 87 36.84 -9.23 13.41
C GLN A 87 35.31 -9.11 13.46
N GLN A 88 34.77 -8.17 14.23
CA GLN A 88 33.34 -7.90 14.30
C GLN A 88 32.85 -7.27 12.99
N LEU A 89 33.59 -6.31 12.44
CA LEU A 89 33.26 -5.69 11.16
C LEU A 89 33.31 -6.71 10.00
N ALA A 90 34.32 -7.58 9.98
CA ALA A 90 34.42 -8.66 9.01
C ALA A 90 33.20 -9.61 9.08
N ARG A 91 32.77 -9.99 10.29
CA ARG A 91 31.58 -10.83 10.49
C ARG A 91 30.30 -10.13 10.03
N GLN A 92 30.16 -8.83 10.30
CA GLN A 92 29.00 -8.06 9.87
C GLN A 92 28.89 -8.05 8.34
N ILE A 93 29.99 -7.78 7.64
CA ILE A 93 30.01 -7.77 6.16
C ILE A 93 29.66 -9.16 5.62
N ASP A 94 30.19 -10.25 6.19
CA ASP A 94 29.86 -11.62 5.79
C ASP A 94 28.36 -11.96 6.01
N GLN A 95 27.78 -11.51 7.12
CA GLN A 95 26.34 -11.65 7.38
C GLN A 95 25.50 -10.86 6.37
N ASP A 96 25.89 -9.63 6.04
CA ASP A 96 25.20 -8.80 5.06
C ASP A 96 25.28 -9.39 3.65
N ILE A 97 26.41 -10.02 3.29
CA ILE A 97 26.56 -10.78 2.04
C ILE A 97 25.57 -11.94 2.02
N LYS A 98 25.58 -12.81 3.04
CA LYS A 98 24.70 -13.97 3.12
C LYS A 98 23.22 -13.59 3.10
N LYS A 99 22.84 -12.54 3.83
CA LYS A 99 21.47 -11.99 3.82
C LYS A 99 21.09 -11.53 2.42
N THR A 100 21.94 -10.74 1.77
CA THR A 100 21.67 -10.21 0.42
C THR A 100 21.59 -11.34 -0.62
N GLU A 101 22.41 -12.39 -0.52
CA GLU A 101 22.34 -13.58 -1.39
C GLU A 101 21.02 -14.34 -1.20
N ALA A 102 20.57 -14.53 0.04
CA ALA A 102 19.30 -15.19 0.34
C ALA A 102 18.10 -14.40 -0.21
N GLU A 103 18.05 -13.08 0.02
CA GLU A 103 16.98 -12.21 -0.48
C GLU A 103 16.96 -12.15 -2.02
N LEU A 104 18.12 -12.14 -2.67
CA LEU A 104 18.24 -12.23 -4.13
C LEU A 104 17.75 -13.59 -4.66
N GLY A 105 18.01 -14.67 -3.92
CA GLY A 105 17.47 -16.01 -4.21
C GLY A 105 15.94 -16.00 -4.25
N ILE A 106 15.31 -15.47 -3.20
CA ILE A 106 13.85 -15.33 -3.08
C ILE A 106 13.29 -14.50 -4.24
N TYR A 107 13.93 -13.38 -4.58
CA TYR A 107 13.49 -12.55 -5.70
C TYR A 107 13.59 -13.27 -7.06
N ASN A 108 14.68 -14.00 -7.30
CA ASN A 108 14.87 -14.76 -8.54
C ASN A 108 13.84 -15.89 -8.67
N GLU A 109 13.47 -16.53 -7.58
CA GLU A 109 12.36 -17.49 -7.53
C GLU A 109 11.03 -16.80 -7.84
N ALA A 110 10.74 -15.65 -7.20
CA ALA A 110 9.52 -14.89 -7.46
C ALA A 110 9.41 -14.39 -8.92
N MET A 111 10.54 -14.12 -9.58
CA MET A 111 10.62 -13.72 -10.98
C MET A 111 10.42 -14.86 -11.97
N ARG A 112 10.58 -16.11 -11.53
CA ARG A 112 10.35 -17.31 -12.34
C ARG A 112 8.99 -17.87 -11.92
N PRO A 113 7.88 -17.47 -12.55
CA PRO A 113 6.60 -18.10 -12.26
C PRO A 113 6.77 -19.60 -12.46
N ASN A 114 6.59 -20.37 -11.39
CA ASN A 114 6.50 -21.82 -11.50
C ASN A 114 5.43 -22.09 -12.56
N LYS A 115 5.83 -22.71 -13.68
CA LYS A 115 4.89 -23.25 -14.65
C LYS A 115 4.15 -24.37 -13.95
N SER A 116 3.16 -24.04 -13.12
CA SER A 116 2.31 -25.06 -12.55
C SER A 116 1.59 -25.70 -13.71
N ILE A 117 1.63 -27.03 -13.74
CA ILE A 117 0.75 -27.88 -14.52
C ILE A 117 -0.67 -27.31 -14.38
N ALA A 118 -1.44 -27.28 -15.46
CA ALA A 118 -2.78 -26.69 -15.55
C ALA A 118 -3.73 -27.22 -14.46
N GLN A 119 -3.62 -26.69 -13.25
CA GLN A 119 -4.59 -26.85 -12.19
C GLN A 119 -5.76 -25.94 -12.52
N GLU A 120 -6.96 -26.48 -12.38
CA GLU A 120 -8.20 -25.74 -12.55
C GLU A 120 -8.19 -24.50 -11.64
N LYS A 121 -8.44 -23.32 -12.22
CA LYS A 121 -8.39 -22.06 -11.48
C LYS A 121 -9.46 -22.10 -10.40
N GLN A 122 -9.07 -21.88 -9.15
CA GLN A 122 -10.05 -21.74 -8.08
C GLN A 122 -10.85 -20.44 -8.28
N LYS A 123 -12.17 -20.53 -8.18
CA LYS A 123 -13.06 -19.38 -8.32
C LYS A 123 -13.32 -18.74 -6.96
N LEU A 124 -13.15 -17.42 -6.90
CA LEU A 124 -13.60 -16.57 -5.81
C LEU A 124 -14.85 -15.84 -6.31
N ILE A 125 -16.02 -16.22 -5.78
CA ILE A 125 -17.30 -15.70 -6.24
C ILE A 125 -17.66 -14.48 -5.41
N VAL A 126 -17.90 -13.35 -6.06
CA VAL A 126 -18.23 -12.08 -5.44
C VAL A 126 -19.72 -11.82 -5.55
N GLN A 127 -20.33 -11.56 -4.40
CA GLN A 127 -21.69 -11.04 -4.28
C GLN A 127 -21.58 -9.64 -3.67
N CYS A 128 -21.94 -8.60 -4.42
CA CYS A 128 -21.87 -7.22 -3.95
C CYS A 128 -22.87 -6.30 -4.65
N ASP A 129 -23.01 -5.08 -4.14
CA ASP A 129 -23.96 -4.08 -4.62
C ASP A 129 -23.64 -3.52 -6.03
N ALA A 130 -22.35 -3.47 -6.39
CA ALA A 130 -21.86 -2.85 -7.62
C ALA A 130 -20.76 -3.72 -8.27
N PRO A 131 -21.11 -4.91 -8.79
CA PRO A 131 -20.13 -5.89 -9.26
C PRO A 131 -19.27 -5.39 -10.42
N GLU A 132 -19.85 -4.68 -11.39
CA GLU A 132 -19.11 -4.07 -12.51
C GLU A 132 -18.03 -3.11 -12.01
N TYR A 133 -18.38 -2.27 -11.02
CA TYR A 133 -17.42 -1.35 -10.44
C TYR A 133 -16.30 -2.08 -9.71
N PHE A 134 -16.61 -2.96 -8.75
CA PHE A 134 -15.56 -3.60 -7.95
C PHE A 134 -14.70 -4.61 -8.73
N LEU A 135 -15.29 -5.37 -9.66
CA LEU A 135 -14.58 -6.43 -10.38
C LEU A 135 -13.79 -5.92 -11.59
N ASP A 136 -14.16 -4.77 -12.16
CA ASP A 136 -13.52 -4.23 -13.37
C ASP A 136 -13.02 -2.78 -13.20
N ILE A 137 -13.94 -1.82 -13.06
CA ILE A 137 -13.58 -0.39 -13.09
C ILE A 137 -12.58 -0.05 -11.98
N ALA A 138 -12.85 -0.47 -10.75
CA ALA A 138 -11.98 -0.26 -9.60
C ALA A 138 -10.60 -0.90 -9.82
N GLN A 139 -10.50 -2.10 -10.40
CA GLN A 139 -9.20 -2.74 -10.64
C GLN A 139 -8.37 -2.00 -11.70
N LYS A 140 -9.03 -1.48 -12.76
CA LYS A 140 -8.39 -0.60 -13.77
C LYS A 140 -7.91 0.72 -13.15
N ARG A 141 -8.72 1.32 -12.27
CA ARG A 141 -8.38 2.56 -11.56
C ARG A 141 -7.23 2.34 -10.57
N ALA A 142 -7.23 1.25 -9.81
CA ALA A 142 -6.13 0.88 -8.92
C ALA A 142 -4.82 0.65 -9.69
N THR A 143 -4.88 -0.05 -10.83
CA THR A 143 -3.72 -0.20 -11.72
C THR A 143 -3.17 1.15 -12.15
N SER A 144 -4.05 2.06 -12.59
CA SER A 144 -3.65 3.40 -13.04
C SER A 144 -3.05 4.23 -11.89
N TYR A 145 -3.64 4.17 -10.70
CA TYR A 145 -3.15 4.82 -9.49
C TYR A 145 -1.71 4.41 -9.17
N TYR A 146 -1.45 3.10 -9.09
CA TYR A 146 -0.11 2.60 -8.77
C TYR A 146 0.91 2.84 -9.90
N GLN A 147 0.50 2.76 -11.16
CA GLN A 147 1.38 3.09 -12.28
C GLN A 147 1.77 4.57 -12.29
N ASN A 148 0.85 5.48 -12.00
CA ASN A 148 1.15 6.91 -11.92
C ASN A 148 2.07 7.23 -10.73
N LYS A 149 1.91 6.52 -9.62
CA LYS A 149 2.64 6.77 -8.39
C LYS A 149 4.05 6.18 -8.38
N PHE A 150 4.18 4.93 -8.79
CA PHE A 150 5.41 4.15 -8.68
C PHE A 150 6.05 3.82 -10.04
N GLY A 151 5.34 4.04 -11.14
CA GLY A 151 5.85 3.78 -12.47
C GLY A 151 6.99 4.73 -12.83
N LEU A 152 8.15 4.15 -13.17
CA LEU A 152 9.26 4.93 -13.69
C LEU A 152 9.00 5.35 -15.15
N SER A 153 9.25 6.63 -15.46
CA SER A 153 9.32 7.11 -16.85
C SER A 153 10.44 6.38 -17.61
N LYS A 154 10.43 6.45 -18.95
CA LYS A 154 11.47 5.83 -19.77
C LYS A 154 12.85 6.46 -19.48
N GLU A 155 12.85 7.77 -19.27
CA GLU A 155 14.00 8.59 -18.94
C GLU A 155 14.56 8.20 -17.58
N SER A 156 13.71 8.09 -16.54
CA SER A 156 14.13 7.64 -15.20
C SER A 156 14.59 6.18 -15.20
N LYS A 157 13.95 5.29 -15.97
CA LYS A 157 14.43 3.91 -16.15
C LYS A 157 15.83 3.90 -16.73
N ASN A 158 16.08 4.66 -17.80
CA ASN A 158 17.40 4.74 -18.44
C ASN A 158 18.44 5.35 -17.49
N ALA A 159 18.07 6.44 -16.79
CA ALA A 159 18.89 7.11 -15.80
C ALA A 159 19.30 6.19 -14.64
N GLN A 160 18.39 5.35 -14.15
CA GLN A 160 18.62 4.41 -13.04
C GLN A 160 19.13 3.02 -13.48
N HIS A 161 19.20 2.75 -14.79
CA HIS A 161 19.72 1.50 -15.31
C HIS A 161 21.25 1.47 -15.15
N PHE A 162 21.73 0.87 -14.07
CA PHE A 162 23.16 0.79 -13.77
C PHE A 162 23.95 -0.22 -14.64
N GLY A 163 23.30 -0.86 -15.62
CA GLY A 163 23.97 -1.65 -16.65
C GLY A 163 24.38 -0.76 -17.83
N GLY A 164 25.64 -0.88 -18.27
CA GLY A 164 26.23 -0.10 -19.37
C GLY A 164 27.67 0.33 -19.07
N GLY A 165 28.34 0.96 -20.07
CA GLY A 165 29.67 1.55 -19.89
C GLY A 165 29.66 2.78 -18.96
N ALA A 166 30.85 3.28 -18.63
CA ALA A 166 31.02 4.43 -17.74
C ALA A 166 30.16 5.63 -18.20
N ARG A 167 29.36 6.19 -17.29
CA ARG A 167 28.50 7.35 -17.56
C ARG A 167 29.23 8.62 -17.14
N LYS A 168 28.99 9.71 -17.87
CA LYS A 168 29.47 11.03 -17.47
C LYS A 168 28.70 11.48 -16.23
N PHE A 169 29.43 11.94 -15.21
CA PHE A 169 28.87 12.56 -14.02
C PHE A 169 27.97 13.75 -14.42
N ASP A 170 26.69 13.69 -14.05
CA ASP A 170 25.68 14.70 -14.38
C ASP A 170 24.83 15.04 -13.14
N PRO A 171 25.34 15.90 -12.25
CA PRO A 171 24.72 16.18 -10.97
C PRO A 171 23.50 17.09 -11.05
N ASN A 172 23.16 17.62 -12.23
CA ASN A 172 21.99 18.49 -12.41
C ASN A 172 20.79 17.73 -13.00
N ASN A 173 20.95 16.44 -13.29
CA ASN A 173 19.89 15.61 -13.85
C ASN A 173 18.93 15.12 -12.76
N LYS A 174 17.78 15.81 -12.63
CA LYS A 174 16.73 15.49 -11.66
C LYS A 174 16.17 14.05 -11.80
N ASP A 175 16.24 13.45 -12.99
CA ASP A 175 15.77 12.07 -13.21
C ASP A 175 16.73 11.01 -12.66
N ILE A 176 18.03 11.34 -12.50
CA ILE A 176 19.03 10.50 -11.83
C ILE A 176 18.95 10.65 -10.31
N GLN A 177 18.62 11.85 -9.83
CA GLN A 177 18.57 12.16 -8.40
C GLN A 177 17.40 11.51 -7.67
N LYS A 178 16.34 11.11 -8.39
CA LYS A 178 15.12 10.55 -7.78
C LYS A 178 15.11 9.03 -7.87
N GLU A 179 15.37 8.34 -6.75
CA GLU A 179 15.10 6.90 -6.64
C GLU A 179 13.63 6.67 -6.25
N PHE A 180 12.95 5.74 -6.92
CA PHE A 180 11.57 5.37 -6.57
C PHE A 180 11.55 3.95 -5.98
N PRO A 181 11.59 3.80 -4.64
CA PRO A 181 11.38 2.51 -4.01
C PRO A 181 9.98 1.97 -4.35
N GLY A 182 9.88 0.68 -4.66
CA GLY A 182 8.65 0.01 -5.05
C GLY A 182 8.36 -0.02 -6.55
N ALA A 183 9.22 0.55 -7.39
CA ALA A 183 9.03 0.55 -8.85
C ALA A 183 9.52 -0.73 -9.56
N CYS A 184 10.09 -1.69 -8.82
CA CYS A 184 10.56 -2.94 -9.40
C CYS A 184 9.37 -3.83 -9.83
N ALA A 185 9.58 -4.67 -10.85
CA ALA A 185 8.46 -5.37 -11.48
C ALA A 185 7.64 -6.27 -10.52
N PRO A 186 8.23 -7.01 -9.56
CA PRO A 186 7.44 -7.79 -8.60
C PRO A 186 6.62 -6.92 -7.63
N PHE A 187 7.14 -5.78 -7.18
CA PHE A 187 6.38 -4.85 -6.36
C PHE A 187 5.27 -4.15 -7.14
N MET A 188 5.54 -3.79 -8.40
CA MET A 188 4.50 -3.27 -9.29
C MET A 188 3.43 -4.33 -9.54
N ASN A 189 3.83 -5.57 -9.82
CA ASN A 189 2.94 -6.69 -10.04
C ASN A 189 2.07 -6.99 -8.81
N SER A 190 2.65 -6.98 -7.60
CA SER A 190 1.89 -7.22 -6.35
C SER A 190 0.90 -6.10 -6.03
N ARG A 191 1.13 -4.88 -6.53
CA ARG A 191 0.20 -3.76 -6.40
C ARG A 191 -0.83 -3.73 -7.51
N THR A 192 -0.47 -3.93 -8.78
CA THR A 192 -1.42 -3.78 -9.89
C THR A 192 -2.29 -5.00 -10.13
N ASN A 193 -1.84 -6.20 -9.74
CA ASN A 193 -2.59 -7.44 -9.95
C ASN A 193 -3.27 -7.98 -8.68
N ALA A 194 -3.15 -7.27 -7.56
CA ALA A 194 -3.96 -7.57 -6.38
C ALA A 194 -5.38 -7.02 -6.53
N PHE A 195 -6.31 -7.54 -5.74
CA PHE A 195 -7.71 -7.11 -5.78
C PHE A 195 -7.94 -5.96 -4.79
N HIS A 196 -8.24 -4.77 -5.29
CA HIS A 196 -8.40 -3.57 -4.47
C HIS A 196 -9.87 -3.22 -4.23
N LEU A 197 -10.19 -2.82 -3.01
CA LEU A 197 -11.44 -2.16 -2.66
C LEU A 197 -11.22 -0.65 -2.61
N MET A 198 -12.10 0.08 -3.27
CA MET A 198 -12.09 1.53 -3.41
C MET A 198 -13.52 2.04 -3.42
N MET A 199 -13.72 3.32 -3.08
CA MET A 199 -15.04 3.95 -3.15
C MET A 199 -15.16 4.84 -4.39
N PRO A 200 -16.35 4.88 -5.04
CA PRO A 200 -16.61 5.73 -6.20
C PRO A 200 -16.89 7.20 -5.82
N PHE A 201 -16.72 7.55 -4.55
CA PHE A 201 -16.94 8.85 -3.93
C PHE A 201 -15.82 9.14 -2.92
N ASP A 202 -15.63 10.41 -2.56
CA ASP A 202 -14.69 10.80 -1.51
C ASP A 202 -15.22 10.44 -0.12
N LEU A 203 -14.28 10.11 0.76
CA LEU A 203 -14.52 9.77 2.16
C LEU A 203 -13.77 10.75 3.06
N LYS A 204 -14.43 11.31 4.09
CA LYS A 204 -13.78 12.12 5.12
C LYS A 204 -14.05 11.54 6.50
N ILE A 205 -12.99 11.34 7.29
CA ILE A 205 -13.07 11.01 8.72
C ILE A 205 -12.50 12.19 9.49
N SER A 206 -13.18 12.66 10.53
CA SER A 206 -12.82 13.86 11.28
C SER A 206 -13.14 13.71 12.77
N LYS A 207 -12.40 14.39 13.63
CA LYS A 207 -12.72 14.57 15.05
C LYS A 207 -13.80 15.62 15.28
N THR A 208 -14.00 16.53 14.32
CA THR A 208 -15.00 17.60 14.37
C THR A 208 -16.08 17.43 13.29
N PRO A 209 -17.30 17.94 13.51
CA PRO A 209 -18.38 17.92 12.51
C PRO A 209 -18.20 18.97 11.41
N GLU A 210 -17.10 19.74 11.41
CA GLU A 210 -16.90 20.87 10.51
C GLU A 210 -16.60 20.41 9.07
N ASP A 211 -17.06 21.20 8.11
CA ASP A 211 -16.92 20.99 6.66
C ASP A 211 -17.22 19.54 6.20
N PRO A 212 -18.42 19.00 6.50
CA PRO A 212 -18.78 17.65 6.07
C PRO A 212 -18.93 17.59 4.55
N LEU A 213 -18.70 16.41 3.98
CA LEU A 213 -18.97 16.15 2.57
C LEU A 213 -20.48 16.13 2.28
N ASP A 214 -20.83 16.40 1.03
CA ASP A 214 -22.17 16.82 0.61
C ASP A 214 -23.23 15.69 0.55
N ALA A 215 -22.85 14.41 0.60
CA ALA A 215 -23.81 13.32 0.50
C ALA A 215 -24.37 12.84 1.84
N GLY A 216 -23.67 13.10 2.95
CA GLY A 216 -24.16 12.79 4.29
C GLY A 216 -23.03 12.66 5.31
N MET A 217 -23.41 12.66 6.59
CA MET A 217 -22.51 12.49 7.72
C MET A 217 -23.11 11.55 8.78
N ARG A 218 -22.27 10.76 9.42
CA ARG A 218 -22.57 9.95 10.61
C ARG A 218 -21.59 10.28 11.73
N ALA A 219 -22.08 10.26 12.96
CA ALA A 219 -21.28 10.47 14.15
C ALA A 219 -21.17 9.16 14.94
N TYR A 220 -20.03 8.96 15.60
CA TYR A 220 -19.75 7.80 16.42
C TYR A 220 -19.00 8.22 17.67
N TYR A 221 -19.35 7.58 18.78
CA TYR A 221 -18.46 7.54 19.93
C TYR A 221 -17.54 6.32 19.76
N SER A 222 -16.23 6.52 19.82
CA SER A 222 -15.25 5.53 19.36
C SER A 222 -14.03 5.52 20.27
N LYS A 223 -14.06 4.61 21.25
CA LYS A 223 -13.03 4.39 22.26
C LYS A 223 -12.53 2.95 22.18
N MET A 224 -11.29 2.70 22.60
CA MET A 224 -10.79 1.32 22.69
C MET A 224 -11.71 0.48 23.60
N GLY A 225 -12.24 -0.63 23.07
CA GLY A 225 -13.16 -1.52 23.77
C GLY A 225 -14.62 -1.04 23.88
N TYR A 226 -14.94 0.16 23.37
CA TYR A 226 -16.31 0.68 23.42
C TYR A 226 -16.57 1.62 22.24
N SER A 227 -17.60 1.32 21.44
CA SER A 227 -18.01 2.23 20.37
C SER A 227 -19.51 2.15 20.13
N PHE A 228 -20.12 3.29 19.80
CA PHE A 228 -21.57 3.42 19.69
C PHE A 228 -21.95 4.44 18.60
N PRO A 229 -22.95 4.17 17.75
CA PRO A 229 -23.44 5.13 16.78
C PRO A 229 -24.15 6.30 17.46
N LEU A 230 -23.99 7.50 16.92
CA LEU A 230 -24.60 8.73 17.44
C LEU A 230 -25.40 9.45 16.35
N GLY A 231 -26.33 10.29 16.78
CA GLY A 231 -26.93 11.37 16.00
C GLY A 231 -26.15 12.67 16.18
N PHE A 232 -26.28 13.58 15.21
CA PHE A 232 -25.79 14.96 15.32
C PHE A 232 -26.83 15.90 14.75
N GLU A 233 -27.49 16.66 15.62
CA GLU A 233 -28.60 17.55 15.26
C GLU A 233 -28.40 18.91 15.93
N MET A 234 -28.56 19.99 15.17
CA MET A 234 -28.49 21.37 15.67
C MET A 234 -27.22 21.68 16.51
N GLY A 235 -26.08 21.07 16.17
CA GLY A 235 -24.83 21.27 16.91
C GLY A 235 -24.73 20.48 18.21
N LYS A 236 -25.59 19.49 18.43
CA LYS A 236 -25.60 18.62 19.61
C LYS A 236 -25.47 17.15 19.22
N ILE A 237 -24.79 16.39 20.07
CA ILE A 237 -24.73 14.94 19.96
C ILE A 237 -26.03 14.37 20.52
N CYS A 238 -26.64 13.45 19.78
CA CYS A 238 -27.86 12.77 20.19
C CYS A 238 -27.68 11.25 20.17
N SER A 239 -28.49 10.54 20.93
CA SER A 239 -28.61 9.09 20.86
C SER A 239 -29.16 8.68 19.49
N TYR A 240 -28.57 7.65 18.90
CA TYR A 240 -28.97 7.16 17.58
C TYR A 240 -30.36 6.50 17.58
N GLN A 241 -30.81 5.95 18.71
CA GLN A 241 -32.02 5.13 18.77
C GLN A 241 -33.29 5.94 19.02
N ASP A 242 -33.23 6.88 19.96
CA ASP A 242 -34.38 7.65 20.45
C ASP A 242 -34.24 9.16 20.21
N GLY A 243 -33.07 9.63 19.74
CA GLY A 243 -32.82 11.04 19.45
C GLY A 243 -32.60 11.91 20.69
N GLU A 244 -32.47 11.33 21.88
CA GLU A 244 -32.21 12.10 23.10
C GLU A 244 -30.85 12.82 23.02
N ILE A 245 -30.80 14.10 23.41
CA ILE A 245 -29.55 14.86 23.46
C ILE A 245 -28.66 14.25 24.55
N LEU A 246 -27.43 13.91 24.18
CA LEU A 246 -26.43 13.36 25.07
C LEU A 246 -25.50 14.48 25.55
N ASP A 247 -25.08 14.38 26.81
CA ASP A 247 -24.10 15.28 27.42
C ASP A 247 -22.68 14.87 27.01
N ILE A 248 -22.34 15.10 25.74
CA ILE A 248 -21.03 14.84 25.15
C ILE A 248 -20.55 16.13 24.49
N GLU A 249 -19.41 16.64 24.95
CA GLU A 249 -18.79 17.83 24.38
C GLU A 249 -18.24 17.54 22.97
N LEU A 250 -18.32 18.53 22.08
CA LEU A 250 -17.92 18.37 20.66
C LEU A 250 -16.41 18.24 20.46
N ASP A 251 -15.62 18.57 21.48
CA ASP A 251 -14.16 18.39 21.50
C ASP A 251 -13.73 17.07 22.17
N ASP A 252 -14.68 16.19 22.52
CA ASP A 252 -14.34 14.88 23.08
C ASP A 252 -13.47 14.08 22.09
N PRO A 253 -12.28 13.61 22.52
CA PRO A 253 -11.33 12.96 21.63
C PRO A 253 -11.81 11.59 21.11
N ASN A 254 -12.91 11.04 21.64
CA ASN A 254 -13.51 9.79 21.19
C ASN A 254 -14.63 10.01 20.15
N LEU A 255 -15.01 11.26 19.86
CA LEU A 255 -15.93 11.53 18.75
C LEU A 255 -15.23 11.28 17.41
N LEU A 256 -15.99 10.68 16.49
CA LEU A 256 -15.61 10.53 15.09
C LEU A 256 -16.80 10.86 14.21
N PHE A 257 -16.55 11.71 13.22
CA PHE A 257 -17.48 12.09 12.18
C PHE A 257 -17.00 11.51 10.86
N LEU A 258 -17.85 10.69 10.26
CA LEU A 258 -17.66 10.12 8.93
C LEU A 258 -18.58 10.86 7.96
N SER A 259 -18.05 11.47 6.92
CA SER A 259 -18.86 12.02 5.83
C SER A 259 -18.43 11.49 4.46
N VAL A 260 -19.35 11.48 3.53
CA VAL A 260 -19.15 11.01 2.15
C VAL A 260 -19.63 12.06 1.16
N SER A 261 -18.97 12.13 0.01
CA SER A 261 -19.42 12.99 -1.10
C SER A 261 -20.37 12.25 -2.04
N LYS A 262 -20.96 12.96 -2.99
CA LYS A 262 -21.64 12.33 -4.12
C LYS A 262 -20.69 11.45 -4.95
N ILE A 263 -21.26 10.55 -5.74
CA ILE A 263 -20.51 9.72 -6.70
C ILE A 263 -19.71 10.64 -7.65
N LYS A 264 -18.40 10.39 -7.73
CA LYS A 264 -17.46 11.11 -8.61
C LYS A 264 -16.90 10.24 -9.73
N GLU A 265 -16.93 8.91 -9.59
CA GLU A 265 -16.60 7.99 -10.69
C GLU A 265 -17.72 8.00 -11.74
N LYS A 266 -17.42 8.49 -12.93
CA LYS A 266 -18.37 8.69 -14.04
C LYS A 266 -18.88 7.37 -14.62
N GLU A 267 -18.05 6.34 -14.58
CA GLU A 267 -18.38 5.00 -15.07
C GLU A 267 -19.14 4.17 -14.02
N PHE A 268 -19.35 4.69 -12.81
CA PHE A 268 -20.00 3.94 -11.75
C PHE A 268 -21.46 3.64 -12.05
N ARG A 269 -21.86 2.37 -11.89
CA ARG A 269 -23.24 1.90 -12.01
C ARG A 269 -23.56 0.97 -10.85
N ALA A 270 -24.73 1.17 -10.25
CA ALA A 270 -25.25 0.32 -9.19
C ALA A 270 -26.77 0.14 -9.38
N PRO A 271 -27.20 -0.90 -10.10
CA PRO A 271 -28.61 -1.09 -10.47
C PRO A 271 -29.56 -1.17 -9.27
N ASN A 272 -29.08 -1.66 -8.13
CA ASN A 272 -29.84 -1.75 -6.88
C ASN A 272 -30.04 -0.39 -6.17
N TYR A 273 -29.42 0.68 -6.68
CA TYR A 273 -29.50 2.04 -6.13
C TYR A 273 -29.80 3.05 -7.25
N PRO A 274 -30.97 2.97 -7.92
CA PRO A 274 -31.30 3.83 -9.05
C PRO A 274 -31.51 5.31 -8.67
N GLY A 275 -31.57 5.63 -7.38
CA GLY A 275 -31.99 6.93 -6.87
C GLY A 275 -33.51 7.08 -6.81
N THR A 276 -33.97 8.07 -6.05
CA THR A 276 -35.37 8.51 -5.97
C THR A 276 -35.43 10.02 -6.22
N PRO A 277 -36.62 10.62 -6.42
CA PRO A 277 -36.76 12.08 -6.51
C PRO A 277 -36.17 12.83 -5.30
N GLU A 278 -36.25 12.24 -4.11
CA GLU A 278 -35.73 12.81 -2.86
C GLU A 278 -34.22 12.57 -2.68
N VAL A 279 -33.70 11.48 -3.25
CA VAL A 279 -32.28 11.10 -3.17
C VAL A 279 -31.78 10.77 -4.57
N PRO A 280 -31.21 11.76 -5.29
CA PRO A 280 -30.70 11.54 -6.64
C PRO A 280 -29.67 10.40 -6.70
N PHE A 281 -29.49 9.82 -7.89
CA PHE A 281 -28.62 8.66 -8.12
C PHE A 281 -27.21 8.86 -7.54
N GLU A 282 -26.62 10.03 -7.75
CA GLU A 282 -25.28 10.37 -7.27
C GLU A 282 -25.14 10.38 -5.74
N TYR A 283 -26.25 10.41 -5.00
CA TYR A 283 -26.28 10.36 -3.54
C TYR A 283 -26.74 9.00 -3.00
N ALA A 284 -27.44 8.19 -3.81
CA ALA A 284 -28.10 6.96 -3.37
C ALA A 284 -27.11 5.92 -2.80
N TYR A 285 -26.08 5.57 -3.56
CA TYR A 285 -25.09 4.58 -3.13
C TYR A 285 -24.19 5.08 -1.96
N PRO A 286 -23.61 6.30 -1.99
CA PRO A 286 -22.85 6.83 -0.85
C PRO A 286 -23.65 6.84 0.45
N ARG A 287 -24.92 7.27 0.41
CA ARG A 287 -25.81 7.22 1.58
C ARG A 287 -26.06 5.79 2.05
N ALA A 288 -26.32 4.85 1.14
CA ALA A 288 -26.51 3.45 1.51
C ALA A 288 -25.27 2.84 2.19
N VAL A 289 -24.07 3.17 1.73
CA VAL A 289 -22.83 2.77 2.41
C VAL A 289 -22.76 3.41 3.79
N LEU A 290 -23.00 4.72 3.90
CA LEU A 290 -22.99 5.49 5.14
C LEU A 290 -24.02 4.96 6.17
N GLU A 291 -25.20 4.51 5.75
CA GLU A 291 -26.21 3.91 6.64
C GLU A 291 -25.77 2.59 7.28
N ARG A 292 -24.86 1.89 6.62
CA ARG A 292 -24.35 0.58 7.04
C ARG A 292 -23.04 0.68 7.81
N THR A 293 -22.48 1.87 7.95
CA THR A 293 -21.21 2.03 8.66
C THR A 293 -21.38 1.77 10.14
N GLY A 294 -20.37 1.14 10.72
CA GLY A 294 -20.27 0.86 12.14
C GLY A 294 -18.90 1.26 12.66
N THR A 295 -18.60 0.84 13.88
CA THR A 295 -17.30 1.04 14.50
C THR A 295 -16.87 -0.20 15.26
N LEU A 296 -15.56 -0.47 15.27
CA LEU A 296 -14.93 -1.48 16.10
C LEU A 296 -13.81 -0.81 16.90
N GLY A 297 -14.14 -0.41 18.14
CA GLY A 297 -13.26 0.42 18.95
C GLY A 297 -12.98 1.73 18.22
N PRO A 298 -11.70 2.09 17.94
CA PRO A 298 -11.32 3.31 17.22
C PRO A 298 -11.51 3.24 15.70
N TYR A 299 -11.83 2.07 15.14
CA TYR A 299 -11.93 1.90 13.68
C TYR A 299 -13.36 2.15 13.20
N VAL A 300 -13.50 2.98 12.18
CA VAL A 300 -14.72 3.08 11.37
C VAL A 300 -14.77 1.89 10.41
N GLN A 301 -15.89 1.18 10.41
CA GLN A 301 -16.16 0.04 9.53
C GLN A 301 -17.06 0.50 8.37
N LEU A 302 -16.52 0.54 7.16
CA LEU A 302 -17.29 0.79 5.94
C LEU A 302 -17.76 -0.54 5.35
N VAL A 303 -19.07 -0.64 5.09
CA VAL A 303 -19.73 -1.85 4.60
C VAL A 303 -20.26 -1.60 3.20
N SER A 304 -19.55 -2.11 2.19
CA SER A 304 -19.93 -2.05 0.77
C SER A 304 -20.76 -3.27 0.32
N ASN A 305 -21.21 -4.11 1.26
CA ASN A 305 -21.81 -5.42 1.00
C ASN A 305 -20.94 -6.33 0.11
N PHE A 306 -19.61 -6.17 0.17
CA PHE A 306 -18.71 -7.01 -0.61
C PHE A 306 -18.52 -8.37 0.07
N LYS A 307 -19.19 -9.40 -0.45
CA LYS A 307 -19.13 -10.78 0.06
C LYS A 307 -18.34 -11.65 -0.91
N VAL A 308 -17.38 -12.40 -0.37
CA VAL A 308 -16.56 -13.35 -1.14
C VAL A 308 -16.89 -14.76 -0.69
N TRP A 309 -17.29 -15.60 -1.64
CA TRP A 309 -17.50 -17.03 -1.47
C TRP A 309 -16.32 -17.81 -2.02
N PHE A 310 -15.83 -18.79 -1.25
CA PHE A 310 -14.61 -19.53 -1.54
C PHE A 310 -14.60 -20.88 -0.82
N ASP A 311 -13.84 -21.84 -1.34
CA ASP A 311 -13.60 -23.13 -0.68
C ASP A 311 -12.56 -22.95 0.44
N SER A 312 -13.01 -22.91 1.69
CA SER A 312 -12.14 -22.67 2.85
C SER A 312 -11.17 -23.83 3.14
N SER A 313 -11.36 -25.01 2.53
CA SER A 313 -10.35 -26.07 2.58
C SER A 313 -9.15 -25.79 1.67
N LYS A 314 -9.31 -24.85 0.73
CA LYS A 314 -8.34 -24.56 -0.33
C LYS A 314 -7.83 -23.12 -0.38
N VAL A 315 -8.45 -22.16 0.29
CA VAL A 315 -7.96 -20.78 0.30
C VAL A 315 -8.35 -20.07 1.59
N SER A 316 -7.41 -19.28 2.11
CA SER A 316 -7.68 -18.29 3.14
C SER A 316 -7.67 -16.91 2.51
N VAL A 317 -8.51 -15.99 3.01
CA VAL A 317 -8.55 -14.63 2.46
C VAL A 317 -8.04 -13.65 3.51
N LEU A 318 -6.92 -13.01 3.18
CA LEU A 318 -6.28 -11.95 3.96
C LEU A 318 -6.76 -10.60 3.45
N ILE A 319 -7.04 -9.69 4.38
CA ILE A 319 -7.35 -8.29 4.07
C ILE A 319 -6.28 -7.38 4.68
N GLN A 320 -5.85 -6.38 3.93
CA GLN A 320 -4.86 -5.41 4.38
C GLN A 320 -5.25 -4.01 3.94
N GLY A 321 -5.18 -3.04 4.86
CA GLY A 321 -5.26 -1.63 4.52
C GLY A 321 -4.22 -1.26 3.47
N ALA A 322 -4.59 -0.41 2.52
CA ALA A 322 -3.68 0.01 1.47
C ALA A 322 -2.45 0.69 2.10
N PRO A 323 -1.23 0.40 1.58
CA PRO A 323 0.01 0.89 2.17
C PRO A 323 0.12 2.42 2.13
N ASP A 324 -0.69 3.09 1.31
CA ASP A 324 -0.64 4.51 1.07
C ASP A 324 -1.60 5.33 1.95
N LEU A 325 -2.42 4.67 2.78
CA LEU A 325 -3.42 5.36 3.64
C LEU A 325 -2.78 6.43 4.55
N TYR A 326 -1.54 6.22 4.97
CA TYR A 326 -0.82 7.18 5.83
C TYR A 326 -0.63 8.54 5.16
N GLU A 327 -0.54 8.60 3.83
CA GLU A 327 -0.41 9.85 3.07
C GLU A 327 -1.69 10.69 3.14
N TYR A 328 -2.82 10.05 3.43
CA TYR A 328 -4.12 10.68 3.64
C TYR A 328 -4.43 10.87 5.13
N GLY A 329 -3.47 10.62 6.03
CA GLY A 329 -3.68 10.74 7.47
C GLY A 329 -4.50 9.58 8.07
N LEU A 330 -4.48 8.41 7.44
CA LEU A 330 -5.26 7.24 7.87
C LEU A 330 -4.41 6.00 8.06
N GLN A 331 -4.97 5.07 8.82
CA GLN A 331 -4.48 3.71 8.98
C GLN A 331 -5.60 2.73 8.68
N GLY A 332 -5.26 1.66 7.97
CA GLY A 332 -6.19 0.57 7.68
C GLY A 332 -5.91 -0.64 8.56
N GLY A 333 -6.96 -1.27 9.07
CA GLY A 333 -6.85 -2.55 9.74
C GLY A 333 -6.27 -3.64 8.81
N SER A 334 -5.65 -4.66 9.38
CA SER A 334 -5.17 -5.84 8.65
C SER A 334 -5.42 -7.10 9.45
N GLY A 335 -5.78 -8.19 8.79
CA GLY A 335 -6.01 -9.46 9.46
C GLY A 335 -6.62 -10.52 8.57
N MET A 336 -6.67 -11.77 9.06
CA MET A 336 -7.43 -12.81 8.40
C MET A 336 -8.92 -12.58 8.60
N MET A 337 -9.72 -12.70 7.55
CA MET A 337 -11.15 -12.46 7.65
C MET A 337 -11.85 -13.59 8.41
N VAL A 338 -12.62 -13.21 9.42
CA VAL A 338 -13.57 -14.06 10.15
C VAL A 338 -15.00 -13.63 9.80
N ARG A 339 -15.95 -14.57 9.83
CA ARG A 339 -17.36 -14.35 9.44
C ARG A 339 -18.02 -13.28 10.32
N SER A 340 -17.92 -12.01 9.95
CA SER A 340 -18.55 -10.89 10.64
C SER A 340 -18.98 -9.81 9.65
N HIS A 341 -20.26 -9.49 9.67
CA HIS A 341 -20.87 -8.34 9.01
C HIS A 341 -21.01 -7.28 10.10
N ALA A 342 -20.55 -6.06 9.82
CA ALA A 342 -20.47 -5.00 10.84
C ALA A 342 -21.83 -4.37 11.21
N SER A 343 -22.92 -4.78 10.56
CA SER A 343 -24.24 -4.15 10.73
C SER A 343 -25.37 -5.16 10.82
N ASP A 344 -26.19 -5.04 11.86
CA ASP A 344 -27.43 -5.81 12.05
C ASP A 344 -28.54 -5.38 11.08
N LYS A 345 -28.33 -4.31 10.30
CA LYS A 345 -29.34 -3.67 9.44
C LYS A 345 -29.45 -4.26 8.04
N VAL A 346 -28.59 -5.19 7.67
CA VAL A 346 -28.68 -5.87 6.38
C VAL A 346 -29.22 -7.27 6.62
N PRO A 347 -30.25 -7.73 5.88
CA PRO A 347 -30.73 -9.12 5.93
C PRO A 347 -29.69 -10.14 5.38
N ALA A 348 -28.40 -9.79 5.41
CA ALA A 348 -27.28 -10.53 4.83
C ALA A 348 -27.06 -11.91 5.46
N TYR A 349 -27.58 -12.11 6.68
CA TYR A 349 -27.61 -13.40 7.39
C TYR A 349 -28.98 -14.09 7.39
N ALA A 350 -30.05 -13.39 7.01
CA ALA A 350 -31.42 -13.85 7.24
C ALA A 350 -31.95 -14.77 6.12
N GLU A 351 -31.46 -14.63 4.89
CA GLU A 351 -31.88 -15.48 3.77
C GLU A 351 -30.78 -16.47 3.41
N ASN A 352 -30.63 -17.51 4.24
CA ASN A 352 -29.89 -18.70 3.85
C ASN A 352 -30.76 -19.59 2.94
N THR A 353 -31.17 -19.06 1.78
CA THR A 353 -31.62 -19.93 0.69
C THR A 353 -30.37 -20.63 0.19
N ALA A 354 -30.12 -21.85 0.67
CA ALA A 354 -29.00 -22.66 0.21
C ALA A 354 -29.15 -22.91 -1.29
N GLN A 355 -28.47 -22.10 -2.10
CA GLN A 355 -28.48 -22.25 -3.55
C GLN A 355 -27.45 -23.33 -3.92
N PRO A 356 -27.70 -24.17 -4.93
CA PRO A 356 -26.81 -25.29 -5.26
C PRO A 356 -25.34 -24.89 -5.47
N TRP A 357 -25.06 -23.71 -6.02
CA TRP A 357 -23.69 -23.24 -6.24
C TRP A 357 -22.93 -22.89 -4.94
N GLN A 358 -23.62 -22.76 -3.80
CA GLN A 358 -23.03 -22.47 -2.49
C GLN A 358 -22.48 -23.74 -1.82
N GLU A 359 -22.82 -24.92 -2.33
CA GLU A 359 -22.40 -26.20 -1.74
C GLU A 359 -20.87 -26.30 -1.69
N GLY A 360 -20.33 -26.63 -0.50
CA GLY A 360 -18.90 -26.72 -0.26
C GLY A 360 -18.17 -25.38 -0.15
N LEU A 361 -18.86 -24.24 -0.25
CA LEU A 361 -18.27 -22.92 -0.12
C LEU A 361 -18.51 -22.31 1.27
N SER A 362 -17.48 -21.63 1.78
CA SER A 362 -17.58 -20.66 2.86
C SER A 362 -17.71 -19.26 2.28
N PHE A 363 -18.16 -18.29 3.09
CA PHE A 363 -18.10 -16.89 2.72
C PHE A 363 -17.55 -16.02 3.83
N ASN A 364 -17.01 -14.87 3.46
CA ASN A 364 -16.66 -13.77 4.35
C ASN A 364 -17.19 -12.44 3.77
N PHE A 365 -17.57 -11.52 4.65
CA PHE A 365 -17.75 -10.11 4.27
C PHE A 365 -16.40 -9.39 4.34
N VAL A 366 -16.16 -8.54 3.35
CA VAL A 366 -14.94 -7.75 3.26
C VAL A 366 -15.28 -6.32 3.66
N ASN A 367 -15.13 -6.03 4.96
CA ASN A 367 -15.37 -4.70 5.52
C ASN A 367 -14.06 -3.89 5.53
N ILE A 368 -14.14 -2.61 5.17
CA ILE A 368 -13.02 -1.68 5.21
C ILE A 368 -12.95 -1.08 6.62
N HIS A 369 -11.79 -1.19 7.26
CA HIS A 369 -11.57 -0.70 8.62
C HIS A 369 -10.57 0.45 8.61
N LEU A 370 -11.03 1.67 8.86
CA LEU A 370 -10.18 2.87 8.80
C LEU A 370 -10.16 3.57 10.17
N THR A 371 -9.01 4.10 10.54
CA THR A 371 -8.86 5.00 11.69
C THR A 371 -7.96 6.17 11.32
N LEU A 372 -8.09 7.28 12.03
CA LEU A 372 -7.19 8.42 11.89
C LEU A 372 -5.77 8.03 12.32
N GLY A 373 -4.79 8.50 11.56
CA GLY A 373 -3.39 8.38 11.92
C GLY A 373 -3.07 9.13 13.22
N PRO A 374 -1.94 8.82 13.87
CA PRO A 374 -1.49 9.56 15.05
C PRO A 374 -1.45 11.06 14.79
N ASN A 375 -1.98 11.85 15.71
CA ASN A 375 -2.05 13.32 15.62
C ASN A 375 -2.77 13.86 14.37
N THR A 376 -3.65 13.06 13.76
CA THR A 376 -4.48 13.51 12.63
C THR A 376 -5.89 13.81 13.12
N GLU A 377 -6.31 15.07 12.99
CA GLU A 377 -7.66 15.52 13.36
C GLU A 377 -8.69 15.25 12.26
N SER A 378 -8.27 15.31 11.00
CA SER A 378 -9.14 15.12 9.85
C SER A 378 -8.38 14.54 8.67
N ALA A 379 -9.03 13.65 7.93
CA ALA A 379 -8.48 12.95 6.78
C ALA A 379 -9.52 12.88 5.66
N LEU A 380 -9.12 13.26 4.44
CA LEU A 380 -9.92 13.16 3.22
C LEU A 380 -9.25 12.19 2.26
N ILE A 381 -9.99 11.17 1.82
CA ILE A 381 -9.57 10.24 0.78
C ILE A 381 -10.38 10.51 -0.48
N PRO A 382 -9.72 10.86 -1.59
CA PRO A 382 -10.40 10.99 -2.87
C PRO A 382 -10.98 9.67 -3.36
N TYR A 383 -12.08 9.73 -4.11
CA TYR A 383 -12.63 8.61 -4.85
C TYR A 383 -11.55 7.88 -5.68
N ASN A 384 -11.76 6.59 -5.93
CA ASN A 384 -10.80 5.72 -6.65
C ASN A 384 -9.39 5.61 -6.03
N THR A 385 -9.24 5.97 -4.77
CA THR A 385 -8.02 5.68 -4.02
C THR A 385 -8.10 4.26 -3.45
N PRO A 386 -7.06 3.42 -3.61
CA PRO A 386 -6.96 2.13 -2.93
C PRO A 386 -7.15 2.29 -1.42
N LEU A 387 -8.19 1.67 -0.87
CA LEU A 387 -8.43 1.65 0.58
C LEU A 387 -7.90 0.37 1.19
N PHE A 388 -8.16 -0.75 0.53
CA PHE A 388 -7.92 -2.07 1.06
C PHE A 388 -7.59 -3.04 -0.08
N THR A 389 -6.77 -4.03 0.21
CA THR A 389 -6.42 -5.09 -0.71
C THR A 389 -6.86 -6.43 -0.16
N VAL A 390 -7.44 -7.26 -1.02
CA VAL A 390 -7.89 -8.62 -0.72
C VAL A 390 -6.92 -9.60 -1.36
N TYR A 391 -6.27 -10.40 -0.52
CA TYR A 391 -5.28 -11.39 -0.93
C TYR A 391 -5.81 -12.81 -0.69
N PRO A 392 -6.02 -13.61 -1.74
CA PRO A 392 -6.19 -15.05 -1.59
C PRO A 392 -4.83 -15.68 -1.26
N VAL A 393 -4.72 -16.26 -0.07
CA VAL A 393 -3.50 -16.88 0.45
C VAL A 393 -3.61 -18.40 0.32
N HIS A 394 -2.74 -18.99 -0.50
CA HIS A 394 -2.58 -20.45 -0.68
C HIS A 394 -1.17 -20.76 -1.22
N PRO A 395 -0.62 -21.98 -1.02
CA PRO A 395 0.62 -22.44 -1.66
C PRO A 395 0.62 -22.43 -3.20
N THR A 396 -0.54 -22.39 -3.86
CA THR A 396 -0.65 -22.25 -5.33
C THR A 396 -1.47 -21.02 -5.73
N GLN A 397 -0.84 -20.09 -6.45
CA GLN A 397 -1.41 -18.79 -6.86
C GLN A 397 -2.19 -18.87 -8.18
N ASN A 398 -3.31 -19.59 -8.22
CA ASN A 398 -4.13 -19.66 -9.43
C ASN A 398 -5.63 -19.48 -9.14
N PHE A 399 -6.05 -18.22 -9.04
CA PHE A 399 -7.42 -17.82 -8.71
C PHE A 399 -8.05 -17.00 -9.84
N LYS A 400 -9.39 -17.03 -9.91
CA LYS A 400 -10.18 -16.13 -10.75
C LYS A 400 -11.32 -15.54 -9.92
N TRP A 401 -11.44 -14.22 -9.95
CA TRP A 401 -12.61 -13.51 -9.43
C TRP A 401 -13.76 -13.63 -10.43
N ALA A 402 -14.96 -13.93 -9.94
CA ALA A 402 -16.17 -14.01 -10.75
C ALA A 402 -17.34 -13.33 -10.02
N SER A 403 -18.26 -12.74 -10.76
CA SER A 403 -19.52 -12.26 -10.18
C SER A 403 -20.44 -13.45 -9.92
N ILE A 404 -21.26 -13.37 -8.88
CA ILE A 404 -22.42 -14.26 -8.74
C ILE A 404 -23.35 -14.18 -9.95
N ASN A 405 -23.39 -13.05 -10.66
CA ASN A 405 -24.20 -12.86 -11.86
C ASN A 405 -23.66 -13.63 -13.09
N ASP A 406 -22.45 -14.19 -13.00
CA ASP A 406 -21.82 -14.98 -14.07
C ASP A 406 -22.04 -16.49 -13.90
N LEU A 407 -22.74 -16.90 -12.82
CA LEU A 407 -23.11 -18.27 -12.49
C LEU A 407 -24.55 -18.55 -12.94
#